data_AF-A0A7X6YZ53-F1
#
_entry.id   AF-A0A7X6YZ53-F1
#
_cell.length_a   1.000
_cell.length_b   1.000
_cell.length_c   1.000
_cell.angle_alpha   90.00
_cell.angle_beta   90.00
_cell.angle_gamma   90.00
#
_symmetry.space_group_name_H-M   'P 1'
#
loop_
_entity.id
_entity.type
_entity.pdbx_description
1 polymer ?
#
loop_
_entity_poly.entity_id
_entity_poly.type
_entity_poly.pdbx_seq_one_letter_code
_entity_poly.pdbx_strand_id
1 'polypeptide(L)'
;MAVGIIILVIVFLVVIILRIIINKDVKADNLKLENEKRAFEEVKRKRRMEEEELKKQLRIEKETLYGPLTREIGGYASLPVIELYDEKDVILIGDRELKYKMILGYNLDDNTQPITQGGNMQAKTSTGSMLGRGIVGGVLLGGVGALAGATTAKKNIQTDARVTTTKHSYKVHIYIASPNDPRLTVECGAFDNYARDLAATLNYIIHKNNS
;
A
#
# COMPACT_ATOMS: atom_id res chain seq x y z
N MET A 1 67.15 47.76 -5.26
CA MET A 1 65.72 48.04 -5.04
C MET A 1 64.84 47.70 -6.25
N ALA A 2 65.23 48.03 -7.49
CA ALA A 2 64.41 47.78 -8.69
C ALA A 2 64.03 46.30 -8.94
N VAL A 3 64.97 45.35 -8.75
CA VAL A 3 64.74 43.92 -9.02
C VAL A 3 63.67 43.30 -8.11
N GLY A 4 63.62 43.71 -6.83
CA GLY A 4 62.62 43.21 -5.87
C GLY A 4 61.19 43.66 -6.21
N ILE A 5 61.05 44.88 -6.73
CA ILE A 5 59.75 45.43 -7.17
C ILE A 5 59.24 44.66 -8.40
N ILE A 6 60.14 44.34 -9.34
CA ILE A 6 59.79 43.59 -10.57
C ILE A 6 59.29 42.18 -10.22
N ILE A 7 59.95 41.48 -9.28
CA ILE A 7 59.52 40.15 -8.84
C ILE A 7 58.14 40.20 -8.19
N LEU A 8 57.87 41.20 -7.35
CA LEU A 8 56.59 41.37 -6.67
C LEU A 8 55.43 41.60 -7.65
N VAL A 9 55.66 42.39 -8.70
CA VAL A 9 54.68 42.60 -9.78
C VAL A 9 54.39 41.31 -10.55
N ILE A 10 55.42 40.51 -10.84
CA ILE A 10 55.25 39.22 -11.53
C ILE A 10 54.44 38.24 -10.67
N VAL A 11 54.75 38.11 -9.37
CA VAL A 11 54.01 37.25 -8.46
C VAL A 11 52.54 37.69 -8.36
N PHE A 12 52.30 39.00 -8.29
CA PHE A 12 50.94 39.54 -8.25
C PHE A 12 50.14 39.22 -9.52
N LEU A 13 50.76 39.35 -10.70
CA LEU A 13 50.14 38.96 -11.97
C LEU A 13 49.82 37.46 -12.04
N VAL A 14 50.73 36.61 -11.56
CA VAL A 14 50.50 35.16 -11.50
C VAL A 14 49.32 34.81 -10.60
N VAL A 15 49.20 35.45 -9.43
CA VAL A 15 48.07 35.24 -8.51
C VAL A 15 46.74 35.68 -9.14
N ILE A 16 46.72 36.79 -9.87
CA ILE A 16 45.53 37.26 -10.60
C ILE A 16 45.12 36.26 -11.68
N ILE A 17 46.09 35.77 -12.46
CA ILE A 17 45.83 34.79 -13.53
C ILE A 17 45.27 33.49 -12.94
N LEU A 18 45.87 32.98 -11.86
CA LEU A 18 45.38 31.79 -11.15
C LEU A 18 43.94 31.98 -10.62
N ARG A 19 43.65 33.14 -10.02
CA ARG A 19 42.29 33.48 -9.54
C ARG A 19 41.27 33.47 -10.68
N ILE A 20 41.61 34.00 -11.86
CA ILE A 20 40.72 34.03 -13.03
C ILE A 20 40.44 32.62 -13.54
N ILE A 21 41.46 31.76 -13.59
CA ILE A 21 41.32 30.36 -14.03
C ILE A 21 40.40 29.60 -13.09
N ILE A 22 40.68 29.62 -11.78
CA ILE A 22 39.89 28.92 -10.76
C ILE A 22 38.42 29.39 -10.79
N ASN A 23 38.18 30.70 -10.93
CA ASN A 23 36.82 31.24 -10.95
C ASN A 23 36.03 30.84 -12.21
N LYS A 24 36.70 30.61 -13.34
CA LYS A 24 36.06 30.08 -14.56
C LYS A 24 35.67 28.62 -14.39
N ASP A 25 36.55 27.80 -13.83
CA ASP A 25 36.29 26.38 -13.61
C ASP A 25 35.13 26.17 -12.62
N VAL A 26 35.12 26.90 -11.49
CA VAL A 26 34.01 26.86 -10.52
C VAL A 26 32.68 27.26 -11.14
N LYS A 27 32.66 28.27 -12.03
CA LYS A 27 31.44 28.66 -12.75
C LYS A 27 31.00 27.59 -13.75
N ALA A 28 31.94 26.97 -14.46
CA ALA A 28 31.64 25.90 -15.41
C ALA A 28 31.05 24.67 -14.70
N ASP A 29 31.60 24.29 -13.54
CA ASP A 29 31.11 23.15 -12.76
C ASP A 29 29.74 23.43 -12.13
N ASN A 30 29.51 24.64 -11.60
CA ASN A 30 28.19 25.03 -11.10
C ASN A 30 27.14 25.03 -12.22
N LEU A 31 27.49 25.51 -13.42
CA LEU A 31 26.59 25.50 -14.57
C LEU A 31 26.26 24.06 -15.02
N LYS A 32 27.25 23.16 -15.05
CA LYS A 32 27.03 21.73 -15.33
C LYS A 32 26.09 21.10 -14.30
N LEU A 33 26.35 21.33 -13.02
CA LEU A 33 25.52 20.81 -11.93
C LEU A 33 24.06 21.32 -12.02
N GLU A 34 23.87 22.60 -12.35
CA GLU A 34 22.54 23.18 -12.51
C GLU A 34 21.81 22.60 -13.73
N ASN A 35 22.51 22.42 -14.84
CA ASN A 35 21.97 21.79 -16.04
C ASN A 35 21.59 20.32 -15.80
N GLU A 36 22.43 19.56 -15.07
CA GLU A 36 22.14 18.17 -14.68
C GLU A 36 20.91 18.09 -13.77
N LYS A 37 20.78 19.00 -12.79
CA LYS A 37 19.59 19.09 -11.92
C LYS A 37 18.32 19.38 -12.73
N ARG A 38 18.37 20.37 -13.63
CA ARG A 38 17.23 20.70 -14.50
C ARG A 38 16.84 19.53 -15.40
N ALA A 39 17.83 18.88 -16.02
CA ALA A 39 17.59 17.69 -16.85
C ALA A 39 16.97 16.55 -16.04
N PHE A 40 17.44 16.30 -14.82
CA PHE A 40 16.86 15.29 -13.93
C PHE A 40 15.43 15.62 -13.52
N GLU A 41 15.14 16.88 -13.19
CA GLU A 41 13.79 17.35 -12.86
C GLU A 41 12.83 17.25 -14.04
N GLU A 42 13.28 17.60 -15.25
CA GLU A 42 12.50 17.44 -16.48
C GLU A 42 12.19 15.97 -16.76
N VAL A 43 13.15 15.07 -16.63
CA VAL A 43 12.92 13.62 -16.76
C VAL A 43 11.93 13.13 -15.71
N LYS A 44 12.08 13.54 -14.45
CA LYS A 44 11.15 13.17 -13.37
C LYS A 44 9.74 13.71 -13.61
N ARG A 45 9.62 14.90 -14.19
CA ARG A 45 8.32 15.50 -14.54
C ARG A 45 7.68 14.77 -15.71
N LYS A 46 8.43 14.48 -16.77
CA LYS A 46 7.96 13.69 -17.92
C LYS A 46 7.46 12.31 -17.49
N ARG A 47 8.24 11.58 -16.68
CA ARG A 47 7.81 10.28 -16.13
C ARG A 47 6.51 10.38 -15.33
N ARG A 48 6.37 11.41 -14.48
CA ARG A 48 5.11 11.61 -13.73
C ARG A 48 3.92 11.89 -14.64
N MET A 49 4.10 12.69 -15.70
CA MET A 49 3.04 12.95 -16.67
C MET A 49 2.67 11.68 -17.45
N GLU A 50 3.66 10.91 -17.90
CA GLU A 50 3.46 9.63 -18.58
C GLU A 50 2.73 8.61 -17.68
N GLU A 51 3.11 8.52 -16.40
CA GLU A 51 2.43 7.67 -15.41
C GLU A 51 0.98 8.11 -15.17
N GLU A 52 0.72 9.42 -15.09
CA GLU A 52 -0.63 9.97 -14.93
C GLU A 52 -1.50 9.74 -16.18
N GLU A 53 -0.93 9.90 -17.37
CA GLU A 53 -1.60 9.63 -18.64
C GLU A 53 -1.93 8.14 -18.78
N LEU A 54 -0.99 7.26 -18.46
CA LEU A 54 -1.22 5.82 -18.45
C LEU A 54 -2.33 5.43 -17.46
N LYS A 55 -2.31 5.99 -16.25
CA LYS A 55 -3.39 5.77 -15.26
C LYS A 55 -4.75 6.24 -15.76
N LYS A 56 -4.81 7.40 -16.44
CA LYS A 56 -6.05 7.89 -17.05
C LYS A 56 -6.54 6.96 -18.16
N GLN A 57 -5.65 6.51 -19.04
CA GLN A 57 -6.01 5.58 -20.11
C GLN A 57 -6.54 4.27 -19.55
N LEU A 58 -5.83 3.67 -18.58
CA LEU A 58 -6.26 2.45 -17.89
C LEU A 58 -7.62 2.63 -17.21
N ARG A 59 -7.87 3.79 -16.60
CA ARG A 59 -9.17 4.08 -15.98
C ARG A 59 -10.29 4.15 -17.03
N ILE A 60 -10.07 4.84 -18.15
CA ILE A 60 -11.05 4.91 -19.25
C ILE A 60 -11.33 3.53 -19.81
N GLU A 61 -10.29 2.71 -20.00
CA GLU A 61 -10.42 1.33 -20.48
C GLU A 61 -11.26 0.48 -19.51
N LYS A 62 -10.94 0.51 -18.22
CA LYS A 62 -11.72 -0.19 -17.18
C LYS A 62 -13.16 0.30 -17.12
N GLU A 63 -13.40 1.61 -17.17
CA GLU A 63 -14.76 2.17 -17.16
C GLU A 63 -15.54 1.79 -18.43
N THR A 64 -14.87 1.62 -19.57
CA THR A 64 -15.47 1.11 -20.81
C THR A 64 -15.85 -0.37 -20.70
N LEU A 65 -15.01 -1.18 -20.05
CA LEU A 65 -15.19 -2.62 -19.94
C LEU A 65 -16.19 -3.01 -18.84
N TYR A 66 -16.11 -2.34 -17.69
CA TYR A 66 -16.81 -2.72 -16.47
C TYR A 66 -17.90 -1.72 -16.04
N GLY A 67 -18.00 -0.57 -16.70
CA GLY A 67 -18.87 0.53 -16.27
C GLY A 67 -18.20 1.46 -15.26
N PRO A 68 -18.91 2.48 -14.73
CA PRO A 68 -18.37 3.40 -13.75
C PRO A 68 -17.89 2.68 -12.48
N LEU A 69 -16.73 3.10 -11.97
CA LEU A 69 -16.19 2.62 -10.71
C LEU A 69 -17.19 2.91 -9.57
N THR A 70 -17.65 1.85 -8.91
CA THR A 70 -18.62 1.95 -7.81
C THR A 70 -17.92 2.25 -6.49
N ARG A 71 -16.81 1.56 -6.21
CA ARG A 71 -16.04 1.74 -4.98
C ARG A 71 -14.59 1.32 -5.19
N GLU A 72 -13.68 2.04 -4.54
CA GLU A 72 -12.27 1.69 -4.44
C GLU A 72 -11.90 1.48 -2.96
N ILE A 73 -11.06 0.49 -2.67
CA ILE A 73 -10.47 0.22 -1.36
C ILE A 73 -8.96 0.08 -1.56
N GLY A 74 -8.17 0.89 -0.88
CA GLY A 74 -6.72 0.84 -1.00
C GLY A 74 -6.08 2.22 -1.01
N GLY A 75 -5.05 2.38 -1.84
CA GLY A 75 -4.20 3.57 -1.87
C GLY A 75 -2.94 3.46 -1.01
N TYR A 76 -2.69 2.29 -0.41
CA TYR A 76 -1.43 2.01 0.29
C TYR A 76 -0.39 1.51 -0.69
N ALA A 77 0.82 2.07 -0.64
CA ALA A 77 1.90 1.75 -1.58
C ALA A 77 2.30 0.26 -1.62
N SER A 78 1.98 -0.50 -0.57
CA SER A 78 2.36 -1.91 -0.42
C SER A 78 1.18 -2.89 -0.49
N LEU A 79 -0.05 -2.43 -0.73
CA LEU A 79 -1.24 -3.29 -0.77
C LEU A 79 -1.92 -3.18 -2.14
N PRO A 80 -2.55 -4.26 -2.62
CA PRO A 80 -3.32 -4.20 -3.86
C PRO A 80 -4.49 -3.23 -3.71
N VAL A 81 -4.78 -2.49 -4.78
CA VAL A 81 -6.02 -1.72 -4.87
C VAL A 81 -7.15 -2.69 -5.22
N ILE A 82 -8.29 -2.53 -4.55
CA ILE A 82 -9.50 -3.30 -4.79
C ILE A 82 -10.53 -2.35 -5.40
N GLU A 83 -11.06 -2.70 -6.56
CA GLU A 83 -12.02 -1.89 -7.30
C GLU A 83 -13.30 -2.69 -7.53
N LEU A 84 -14.44 -2.05 -7.35
CA LEU A 84 -15.77 -2.65 -7.51
C LEU A 84 -16.53 -1.97 -8.64
N TYR A 85 -17.14 -2.79 -9.48
CA TYR A 85 -17.93 -2.38 -10.63
C TYR A 85 -19.28 -3.09 -10.59
N ASP A 86 -20.26 -2.45 -9.96
CA ASP A 86 -21.57 -3.07 -9.71
C ASP A 86 -22.41 -3.26 -10.96
N GLU A 87 -22.18 -2.47 -12.02
CA GLU A 87 -22.91 -2.62 -13.28
C GLU A 87 -22.61 -3.95 -13.99
N LYS A 88 -21.39 -4.47 -13.83
CA LYS A 88 -20.96 -5.73 -14.45
C LYS A 88 -20.73 -6.85 -13.45
N ASP A 89 -21.06 -6.63 -12.17
CA ASP A 89 -20.84 -7.57 -11.08
C ASP A 89 -19.40 -8.08 -11.03
N VAL A 90 -18.43 -7.14 -11.04
CA VAL A 90 -16.99 -7.42 -11.06
C VAL A 90 -16.30 -6.78 -9.87
N ILE A 91 -15.41 -7.54 -9.24
CA ILE A 91 -14.38 -7.02 -8.34
C ILE A 91 -13.00 -7.27 -8.97
N LEU A 92 -12.15 -6.25 -8.98
CA LEU A 92 -10.72 -6.35 -9.29
C LEU A 92 -9.95 -6.30 -7.98
N ILE A 93 -9.08 -7.28 -7.76
CA ILE A 93 -8.19 -7.33 -6.59
C ILE A 93 -6.75 -7.36 -7.12
N GLY A 94 -6.07 -6.21 -7.11
CA GLY A 94 -4.84 -6.05 -7.87
C GLY A 94 -5.11 -6.26 -9.36
N ASP A 95 -4.39 -7.20 -9.98
CA ASP A 95 -4.55 -7.53 -11.40
C ASP A 95 -5.59 -8.65 -11.66
N ARG A 96 -6.28 -9.13 -10.62
CA ARG A 96 -7.16 -10.28 -10.72
C ARG A 96 -8.63 -9.86 -10.83
N GLU A 97 -9.25 -10.16 -11.97
CA GLU A 97 -10.70 -10.04 -12.17
C GLU A 97 -11.46 -11.23 -11.58
N LEU A 98 -12.48 -10.93 -10.78
CA LEU A 98 -13.44 -11.90 -10.29
C LEU A 98 -14.87 -11.39 -10.50
N LYS A 99 -15.70 -12.20 -11.14
CA LYS A 99 -17.15 -11.98 -11.15
C LYS A 99 -17.68 -12.23 -9.75
N TYR A 100 -18.67 -11.45 -9.32
CA TYR A 100 -19.29 -11.61 -8.01
C TYR A 100 -19.77 -13.04 -7.79
N LYS A 101 -20.45 -13.65 -8.76
CA LYS A 101 -20.95 -15.04 -8.70
C LYS A 101 -19.88 -16.10 -8.45
N MET A 102 -18.62 -15.79 -8.74
CA MET A 102 -17.50 -16.70 -8.48
C MET A 102 -17.11 -16.72 -7.01
N ILE A 103 -17.50 -15.71 -6.22
CA ILE A 103 -17.13 -15.58 -4.82
C ILE A 103 -18.12 -16.39 -3.98
N LEU A 104 -17.60 -17.47 -3.37
CA LEU A 104 -18.37 -18.38 -2.54
C LEU A 104 -18.41 -17.95 -1.08
N GLY A 105 -17.36 -17.26 -0.63
CA GLY A 105 -17.17 -16.88 0.77
C GLY A 105 -15.77 -16.35 1.02
N TYR A 106 -15.47 -16.02 2.27
CA TYR A 106 -14.11 -15.65 2.69
C TYR A 106 -13.85 -15.98 4.15
N ASN A 107 -12.59 -15.94 4.54
CA ASN A 107 -12.10 -16.02 5.91
C ASN A 107 -11.15 -14.85 6.19
N LEU A 108 -11.26 -14.23 7.36
CA LEU A 108 -10.35 -13.18 7.83
C LEU A 108 -9.50 -13.74 8.97
N ASP A 109 -8.21 -13.91 8.72
CA ASP A 109 -7.24 -14.37 9.72
C ASP A 109 -6.45 -13.19 10.29
N ASP A 110 -6.38 -13.11 11.62
CA ASP A 110 -5.45 -12.23 12.34
C ASP A 110 -4.30 -13.08 12.91
N ASN A 111 -3.15 -13.06 12.23
CA ASN A 111 -1.96 -13.74 12.70
C ASN A 111 -1.18 -12.83 13.66
N THR A 112 -1.70 -12.71 14.87
CA THR A 112 -1.08 -11.95 15.95
C THR A 112 0.14 -12.69 16.52
N GLN A 113 1.32 -12.08 16.41
CA GLN A 113 2.54 -12.55 17.09
C GLN A 113 2.88 -11.64 18.28
N PRO A 114 2.90 -12.15 19.52
CA PRO A 114 3.42 -11.41 20.65
C PRO A 114 4.95 -11.41 20.59
N ILE A 115 5.57 -10.22 20.47
CA ILE A 115 7.02 -10.07 20.61
C ILE A 115 7.32 -9.82 22.09
N THR A 116 7.83 -10.82 22.80
CA THR A 116 8.30 -10.67 24.18
C THR A 116 9.82 -10.54 24.20
N GLN A 117 10.34 -9.35 24.48
CA GLN A 117 11.75 -9.22 24.89
C GLN A 117 11.87 -9.64 26.36
N GLY A 118 12.54 -10.79 26.57
CA GLY A 118 13.02 -11.26 27.86
C GLY A 118 12.05 -12.14 28.64
N GLY A 119 12.50 -13.36 28.94
CA GLY A 119 11.92 -14.24 29.97
C GLY A 119 10.97 -15.30 29.44
N ASN A 120 11.38 -16.57 29.58
CA ASN A 120 10.60 -17.78 29.34
C ASN A 120 9.21 -17.72 29.99
N MET A 121 8.18 -17.38 29.22
CA MET A 121 6.80 -17.70 29.57
C MET A 121 6.04 -18.08 28.30
N GLN A 122 5.49 -19.29 28.30
CA GLN A 122 4.65 -19.81 27.23
C GLN A 122 3.40 -18.93 27.11
N ALA A 123 3.28 -18.19 26.00
CA ALA A 123 2.08 -17.45 25.67
C ALA A 123 1.04 -18.43 25.07
N LYS A 124 -0.01 -18.75 25.82
CA LYS A 124 -1.23 -19.34 25.26
C LYS A 124 -1.97 -18.25 24.49
N THR A 125 -1.75 -18.16 23.17
CA THR A 125 -2.55 -17.30 22.29
C THR A 125 -3.80 -18.04 21.85
N SER A 126 -4.96 -17.53 22.26
CA SER A 126 -6.24 -17.89 21.65
C SER A 126 -6.31 -17.24 20.27
N THR A 127 -5.76 -17.91 19.26
CA THR A 127 -6.00 -17.58 17.86
C THR A 127 -7.47 -17.85 17.57
N GLY A 128 -8.31 -16.83 17.78
CA GLY A 128 -9.68 -16.86 17.31
C GLY A 128 -9.67 -16.79 15.81
N SER A 129 -9.70 -17.94 15.13
CA SER A 129 -10.17 -17.98 13.75
C SER A 129 -11.57 -17.38 13.76
N MET A 130 -11.76 -16.22 13.14
CA MET A 130 -13.09 -15.71 12.83
C MET A 130 -13.61 -16.55 11.67
N LEU A 131 -13.79 -17.84 11.95
CA LEU A 131 -14.43 -18.81 11.08
C LEU A 131 -15.81 -18.23 10.80
N GLY A 132 -15.94 -17.63 9.62
CA GLY A 132 -17.19 -17.12 9.09
C GLY A 132 -18.19 -18.26 9.08
N ARG A 133 -18.97 -18.36 10.16
CA ARG A 133 -20.20 -19.14 10.24
C ARG A 133 -21.15 -18.54 9.23
N GLY A 134 -21.03 -19.03 8.01
CA GLY A 134 -21.76 -18.55 6.85
C GLY A 134 -21.41 -19.37 5.62
N ILE A 135 -21.26 -20.69 5.77
CA ILE A 135 -21.40 -21.59 4.64
C ILE A 135 -22.56 -22.53 4.96
N VAL A 136 -23.59 -22.44 4.12
CA VAL A 136 -24.31 -23.52 3.43
C VAL A 136 -25.78 -23.13 3.34
N GLY A 137 -26.30 -23.15 2.11
CA GLY A 137 -27.67 -22.83 1.75
C GLY A 137 -28.73 -23.63 2.51
N GLY A 138 -29.92 -23.04 2.55
CA GLY A 138 -31.07 -23.59 3.25
C GLY A 138 -31.71 -22.51 4.11
N VAL A 139 -32.59 -21.72 3.49
CA VAL A 139 -33.67 -20.91 4.08
C VAL A 139 -33.67 -20.84 5.60
N LEU A 140 -33.23 -19.71 6.18
CA LEU A 140 -33.73 -19.24 7.49
C LEU A 140 -33.71 -17.70 7.55
N LEU A 141 -34.71 -17.11 6.90
CA LEU A 141 -35.64 -16.14 7.50
C LEU A 141 -35.04 -14.93 8.23
N GLY A 142 -35.13 -13.77 7.56
CA GLY A 142 -35.69 -12.57 8.19
C GLY A 142 -34.74 -11.73 9.05
N GLY A 143 -34.42 -10.55 8.53
CA GLY A 143 -33.96 -9.43 9.35
C GLY A 143 -32.45 -9.36 9.52
N VAL A 144 -31.96 -8.14 9.50
CA VAL A 144 -30.62 -7.72 9.90
C VAL A 144 -30.31 -8.35 11.28
N GLY A 145 -29.50 -9.41 11.35
CA GLY A 145 -29.34 -10.11 12.63
C GLY A 145 -28.29 -11.22 12.69
N ALA A 146 -27.01 -10.85 12.85
CA ALA A 146 -26.03 -11.56 13.70
C ALA A 146 -24.63 -10.89 13.74
N LEU A 147 -24.55 -9.55 13.69
CA LEU A 147 -23.33 -8.81 14.07
C LEU A 147 -23.67 -7.85 15.23
N ALA A 148 -24.34 -8.39 16.25
CA ALA A 148 -24.52 -7.72 17.53
C ALA A 148 -23.93 -8.62 18.61
N GLY A 149 -22.84 -8.15 19.22
CA GLY A 149 -22.28 -8.73 20.44
C GLY A 149 -20.81 -9.14 20.34
N ALA A 150 -19.95 -8.26 20.84
CA ALA A 150 -18.75 -8.54 21.65
C ALA A 150 -17.81 -9.68 21.18
N THR A 151 -16.52 -9.43 20.96
CA THR A 151 -15.65 -8.99 22.05
C THR A 151 -14.59 -8.00 21.58
N THR A 152 -14.64 -6.77 22.12
CA THR A 152 -13.42 -6.03 22.44
C THR A 152 -12.55 -6.96 23.28
N ALA A 153 -11.43 -7.42 22.74
CA ALA A 153 -10.49 -8.25 23.48
C ALA A 153 -10.10 -7.49 24.75
N LYS A 154 -10.37 -8.12 25.90
CA LYS A 154 -10.08 -7.61 27.25
C LYS A 154 -8.62 -7.16 27.31
N LYS A 155 -8.39 -5.85 27.25
CA LYS A 155 -7.08 -5.26 27.58
C LYS A 155 -6.90 -5.40 29.08
N ASN A 156 -6.30 -6.50 29.52
CA ASN A 156 -5.89 -6.67 30.90
C ASN A 156 -4.67 -5.75 31.12
N ILE A 157 -4.92 -4.46 31.33
CA ILE A 157 -3.89 -3.54 31.84
C ILE A 157 -3.77 -3.87 33.33
N GLN A 158 -3.01 -4.92 33.65
CA GLN A 158 -2.37 -4.95 34.95
C GLN A 158 -1.21 -3.97 34.88
N THR A 159 -1.33 -2.96 35.73
CA THR A 159 -0.32 -2.00 36.12
C THR A 159 0.96 -2.74 36.48
N ASP A 160 1.87 -2.86 35.51
CA ASP A 160 3.31 -2.81 35.72
C ASP A 160 3.96 -2.61 34.34
N ALA A 161 4.88 -1.66 34.28
CA ALA A 161 5.47 -1.15 33.05
C ALA A 161 6.19 -2.25 32.25
N ARG A 162 5.48 -2.89 31.32
CA ARG A 162 6.07 -3.80 30.33
C ARG A 162 5.37 -3.61 28.99
N VAL A 163 6.04 -2.89 28.09
CA VAL A 163 5.55 -2.63 26.74
C VAL A 163 5.53 -3.95 25.97
N THR A 164 4.37 -4.59 25.92
CA THR A 164 4.12 -5.73 25.04
C THR A 164 3.65 -5.16 23.70
N THR A 165 4.51 -5.20 22.68
CA THR A 165 4.12 -4.80 21.32
C THR A 165 3.54 -6.02 20.60
N THR A 166 2.23 -6.00 20.41
CA THR A 166 1.50 -7.01 19.64
C THR A 166 1.63 -6.67 18.15
N LYS A 167 2.24 -7.56 17.34
CA LYS A 167 2.32 -7.37 15.89
C LYS A 167 1.16 -8.11 15.23
N HIS A 168 0.19 -7.34 14.70
CA HIS A 168 -0.91 -7.87 13.91
C HIS A 168 -0.49 -8.06 12.45
N SER A 169 -0.94 -9.16 11.85
CA SER A 169 -0.79 -9.44 10.43
C SER A 169 -2.06 -10.09 9.90
N TYR A 170 -2.93 -9.28 9.32
CA TYR A 170 -4.20 -9.67 8.74
C TYR A 170 -4.03 -10.31 7.36
N LYS A 171 -4.78 -11.38 7.11
CA LYS A 171 -4.91 -12.03 5.80
C LYS A 171 -6.38 -12.30 5.51
N VAL A 172 -6.82 -11.99 4.30
CA VAL A 172 -8.18 -12.34 3.82
C VAL A 172 -8.07 -13.45 2.79
N HIS A 173 -8.67 -14.59 3.08
CA HIS A 173 -8.75 -15.73 2.17
C HIS A 173 -10.13 -15.77 1.52
N ILE A 174 -10.19 -15.57 0.21
CA ILE A 174 -11.43 -15.54 -0.58
C ILE A 174 -11.57 -16.89 -1.28
N TYR A 175 -12.72 -17.55 -1.08
CA TYR A 175 -13.04 -18.82 -1.73
C TYR A 175 -13.75 -18.58 -3.06
N ILE A 176 -13.22 -19.19 -4.11
CA ILE A 176 -13.62 -18.94 -5.49
C ILE A 176 -14.15 -20.24 -6.10
N ALA A 177 -15.21 -20.15 -6.88
CA ALA A 177 -15.85 -21.26 -7.61
C ALA A 177 -15.00 -21.75 -8.81
N SER A 178 -13.69 -21.94 -8.63
CA SER A 178 -12.76 -22.39 -9.66
C SER A 178 -12.09 -23.69 -9.24
N PRO A 179 -12.10 -24.74 -10.07
CA PRO A 179 -11.45 -26.01 -9.73
C PRO A 179 -9.91 -25.90 -9.71
N ASN A 180 -9.35 -24.97 -10.50
CA ASN A 180 -7.90 -24.81 -10.64
C ASN A 180 -7.30 -23.84 -9.63
N ASP A 181 -8.10 -22.86 -9.18
CA ASP A 181 -7.66 -21.87 -8.22
C ASP A 181 -8.80 -21.46 -7.29
N PRO A 182 -9.14 -22.32 -6.30
CA PRO A 182 -10.30 -22.15 -5.44
C PRO A 182 -10.08 -21.12 -4.33
N ARG A 183 -8.87 -20.55 -4.18
CA ARG A 183 -8.55 -19.67 -3.05
C ARG A 183 -7.60 -18.54 -3.43
N LEU A 184 -8.10 -17.31 -3.38
CA LEU A 184 -7.28 -16.09 -3.43
C LEU A 184 -6.93 -15.64 -2.01
N THR A 185 -5.68 -15.24 -1.78
CA THR A 185 -5.25 -14.67 -0.50
C THR A 185 -4.79 -13.24 -0.70
N VAL A 186 -5.37 -12.32 0.08
CA VAL A 186 -4.96 -10.92 0.15
C VAL A 186 -4.22 -10.72 1.46
N GLU A 187 -2.94 -10.36 1.37
CA GLU A 187 -2.14 -10.02 2.55
C GLU A 187 -2.40 -8.56 2.92
N CYS A 188 -3.07 -8.34 4.06
CA CYS A 188 -3.45 -7.01 4.54
C CYS A 188 -2.43 -6.44 5.53
N GLY A 189 -1.42 -7.21 5.94
CA GLY A 189 -0.39 -6.77 6.88
C GLY A 189 -0.98 -6.24 8.18
N ALA A 190 -0.46 -5.13 8.72
CA ALA A 190 -0.98 -4.54 9.96
C ALA A 190 -2.24 -3.66 9.76
N PHE A 191 -2.80 -3.60 8.54
CA PHE A 191 -3.86 -2.66 8.18
C PHE A 191 -5.26 -3.24 8.47
N ASP A 192 -5.69 -3.16 9.73
CA ASP A 192 -7.02 -3.61 10.20
C ASP A 192 -8.18 -3.00 9.38
N ASN A 193 -8.13 -1.69 9.12
CA ASN A 193 -9.17 -1.01 8.33
C ASN A 193 -9.29 -1.59 6.92
N TYR A 194 -8.16 -1.85 6.25
CA TYR A 194 -8.16 -2.43 4.91
C TYR A 194 -8.75 -3.85 4.91
N ALA A 195 -8.37 -4.67 5.89
CA ALA A 195 -8.90 -6.02 6.04
C ALA A 195 -10.41 -6.03 6.31
N ARG A 196 -10.89 -5.12 7.17
CA ARG A 196 -12.32 -4.95 7.49
C ARG A 196 -13.13 -4.40 6.32
N ASP A 197 -12.60 -3.42 5.60
CA ASP A 197 -13.27 -2.86 4.42
C ASP A 197 -13.41 -3.91 3.33
N LEU A 198 -12.37 -4.73 3.11
CA LEU A 198 -12.44 -5.86 2.19
C LEU A 198 -13.48 -6.89 2.65
N ALA A 199 -13.49 -7.26 3.93
CA ALA A 199 -14.49 -8.18 4.49
C ALA A 199 -15.94 -7.68 4.33
N ALA A 200 -16.18 -6.41 4.66
CA ALA A 200 -17.50 -5.78 4.50
C ALA A 200 -17.95 -5.77 3.03
N THR A 201 -17.01 -5.56 2.12
CA THR A 201 -17.24 -5.53 0.68
C THR A 201 -17.57 -6.92 0.13
N LEU A 202 -16.88 -7.97 0.60
CA LEU A 202 -17.20 -9.34 0.26
C LEU A 202 -18.57 -9.76 0.80
N ASN A 203 -18.94 -9.32 2.01
CA ASN A 203 -20.29 -9.54 2.54
C ASN A 203 -21.37 -8.94 1.63
N TYR A 204 -21.16 -7.71 1.14
CA TYR A 204 -22.07 -7.07 0.19
C TYR A 204 -22.22 -7.90 -1.10
N ILE A 205 -21.09 -8.32 -1.69
CA ILE A 205 -21.10 -9.13 -2.91
C ILE A 205 -21.84 -10.45 -2.71
N ILE A 206 -21.56 -11.16 -1.62
CA ILE A 206 -22.22 -12.44 -1.29
C ILE A 206 -23.71 -12.21 -1.09
N HIS A 207 -24.12 -11.13 -0.43
CA HIS A 207 -25.53 -10.79 -0.26
C HIS A 207 -26.22 -10.49 -1.60
N LYS A 208 -25.56 -9.72 -2.48
CA LYS A 208 -26.06 -9.39 -3.81
C LYS A 208 -26.24 -10.63 -4.70
N ASN A 209 -25.33 -11.62 -4.61
CA ASN A 209 -25.45 -12.88 -5.35
C ASN A 209 -26.62 -13.77 -4.90
N ASN A 210 -27.06 -13.61 -3.66
CA ASN A 210 -28.11 -14.43 -3.04
C ASN A 210 -29.49 -13.73 -3.01
N SER A 211 -29.58 -12.48 -3.49
CA SER A 211 -30.83 -11.72 -3.65
C SER A 211 -31.39 -11.90 -5.05
#